data_AF-A0A954A6R0-F1
#
_entry.id   AF-A0A954A6R0-F1
#
_cell.length_a   1.000
_cell.length_b   1.000
_cell.length_c   1.000
_cell.angle_alpha   90.00
_cell.angle_beta   90.00
_cell.angle_gamma   90.00
#
_symmetry.space_group_name_H-M   'P 1'
#
loop_
_entity.id
_entity.type
_entity.pdbx_description
1 polymer ?
#
loop_
_entity_poly.entity_id
_entity_poly.type
_entity_poly.pdbx_seq_one_letter_code
_entity_poly.pdbx_strand_id
1 'polypeptide(L)'
;MTDVQGPAPTGPAADHLLFDTSLEEPILIESALDQVVLYSRVSPQRDINEDSAGVIRAGSDEVILVVADGVGSSKAADVASRLAIERIAAAMHEETVDSTVRERVLSGIED
;
A
#
# COMPACT_ATOMS: atom_id res chain seq x y z
N MET A 1 32.90 17.45 6.21
CA MET A 1 32.00 16.93 7.25
C MET A 1 31.48 15.61 6.71
N THR A 2 31.88 14.53 7.36
CA THR A 2 31.88 13.17 6.81
C THR A 2 30.47 12.65 6.61
N ASP A 3 30.25 12.09 5.44
CA ASP A 3 29.08 11.30 5.05
C ASP A 3 28.90 10.12 6.01
N VAL A 4 27.68 9.90 6.50
CA VAL A 4 27.29 8.66 7.17
C VAL A 4 26.04 8.15 6.47
N GLN A 5 26.20 7.77 5.21
CA GLN A 5 25.31 6.84 4.54
C GLN A 5 25.59 5.46 5.13
N GLY A 6 24.72 5.03 6.04
CA GLY A 6 24.64 3.63 6.43
C GLY A 6 24.36 2.76 5.21
N PRO A 7 24.72 1.45 5.24
CA PRO A 7 24.41 0.57 4.13
C PRO A 7 22.90 0.63 3.84
N ALA A 8 22.53 0.79 2.56
CA ALA A 8 21.15 0.66 2.11
C ALA A 8 20.60 -0.67 2.64
N PRO A 9 19.36 -0.73 3.16
CA PRO A 9 18.80 -1.94 3.74
C PRO A 9 18.81 -3.07 2.69
N THR A 10 19.68 -4.06 2.88
CA THR A 10 19.87 -5.23 2.00
C THR A 10 18.93 -6.38 2.34
N GLY A 11 17.66 -6.06 2.62
CA GLY A 11 16.56 -7.02 2.73
C GLY A 11 15.33 -6.45 2.04
N PRO A 12 14.34 -7.27 1.64
CA PRO A 12 13.10 -6.71 1.12
C PRO A 12 12.47 -5.88 2.25
N ALA A 13 12.47 -4.55 2.12
CA ALA A 13 11.72 -3.74 3.07
C ALA A 13 10.23 -4.08 2.89
N ALA A 14 9.54 -4.26 4.01
CA ALA A 14 8.16 -4.72 4.04
C ALA A 14 7.22 -3.72 3.35
N ASP A 15 6.09 -4.23 2.84
CA ASP A 15 4.99 -3.38 2.41
C ASP A 15 4.49 -2.51 3.56
N HIS A 16 4.05 -1.29 3.23
CA HIS A 16 3.41 -0.41 4.17
C HIS A 16 1.93 -0.32 3.85
N LEU A 17 1.09 -1.01 4.62
CA LEU A 17 -0.37 -1.04 4.44
C LEU A 17 -1.06 -0.28 5.58
N LEU A 18 -2.05 0.52 5.23
CA LEU A 18 -2.82 1.38 6.13
C LEU A 18 -4.31 1.06 5.98
N PHE A 19 -4.93 0.62 7.08
CA PHE A 19 -6.34 0.23 7.13
C PHE A 19 -7.03 0.91 8.31
N ASP A 20 -8.27 1.39 8.12
CA ASP A 20 -9.11 2.00 9.17
C ASP A 20 -8.31 2.89 10.15
N THR A 21 -7.45 3.74 9.58
CA THR A 21 -6.53 4.56 10.37
C THR A 21 -6.68 6.02 9.99
N SER A 22 -6.69 6.88 11.00
CA SER A 22 -6.56 8.32 10.83
C SER A 22 -5.23 8.77 11.40
N LEU A 23 -4.36 9.29 10.53
CA LEU A 23 -3.02 9.73 10.88
C LEU A 23 -3.02 11.22 11.28
N GLU A 24 -2.34 11.53 12.37
CA GLU A 24 -2.03 12.91 12.75
C GLU A 24 -0.85 13.47 11.91
N GLU A 25 0.11 12.61 11.60
CA GLU A 25 1.32 12.92 10.82
C GLU A 25 1.50 11.90 9.68
N PRO A 26 2.05 12.31 8.53
CA PRO A 26 2.29 11.39 7.42
C PRO A 26 3.43 10.40 7.73
N ILE A 27 3.34 9.21 7.14
CA ILE A 27 4.41 8.21 7.14
C ILE A 27 5.29 8.48 5.92
N LEU A 28 6.59 8.69 6.15
CA LEU A 28 7.58 8.83 5.09
C LEU A 28 8.26 7.49 4.83
N ILE A 29 8.23 7.03 3.59
CA ILE A 29 8.77 5.74 3.16
C ILE A 29 9.83 6.00 2.10
N GLU A 30 11.05 5.53 2.34
CA GLU A 30 12.08 5.52 1.32
C GLU A 30 11.81 4.41 0.30
N SER A 31 11.88 4.76 -0.98
CA SER A 31 11.75 3.84 -2.10
C SER A 31 12.94 3.97 -3.04
N ALA A 32 13.07 3.03 -3.96
CA ALA A 32 14.10 3.08 -4.99
C ALA A 32 13.97 4.28 -5.94
N LEU A 33 12.77 4.87 -6.02
CA LEU A 33 12.45 6.00 -6.90
C LEU A 33 12.48 7.36 -6.19
N ASP A 34 12.93 7.43 -4.93
CA ASP A 34 12.87 8.56 -3.97
C ASP A 34 11.83 8.32 -2.85
N GLN A 35 11.24 9.37 -2.28
CA GLN A 35 10.37 9.29 -1.12
C GLN A 35 8.88 9.14 -1.48
N VAL A 36 8.19 8.24 -0.79
CA VAL A 36 6.74 8.09 -0.79
C VAL A 36 6.17 8.62 0.51
N VAL A 37 5.07 9.38 0.42
CA VAL A 37 4.35 9.90 1.59
C VAL A 37 3.00 9.19 1.66
N LEU A 38 2.77 8.47 2.76
CA LEU A 38 1.52 7.78 3.03
C LEU A 38 0.74 8.52 4.13
N TYR A 39 -0.45 8.99 3.79
CA TYR A 39 -1.32 9.74 4.71
C TYR A 39 -2.78 9.37 4.47
N SER A 40 -3.54 9.22 5.55
CA SER A 40 -5.00 9.08 5.49
C SER A 40 -5.62 9.66 6.75
N ARG A 41 -6.84 10.20 6.64
CA ARG A 41 -7.55 10.82 7.74
C ARG A 41 -9.04 10.55 7.59
N VAL A 42 -9.69 10.20 8.70
CA VAL A 42 -11.16 10.06 8.72
C VAL A 42 -11.82 11.40 8.39
N SER A 43 -12.81 11.36 7.48
CA SER A 43 -13.62 12.52 7.18
C SER A 43 -14.40 12.97 8.43
N PRO A 44 -14.54 14.29 8.70
CA PRO A 44 -15.32 14.78 9.84
C PRO A 44 -16.79 14.35 9.87
N GLN A 45 -17.32 13.86 8.74
CA GLN A 45 -18.70 13.36 8.62
C GLN A 45 -18.81 11.83 8.76
N ARG A 46 -17.73 11.14 9.10
CA ARG A 46 -17.68 9.68 9.23
C ARG A 46 -17.13 9.30 10.61
N ASP A 47 -17.59 8.16 11.12
CA ASP A 47 -17.14 7.62 12.41
C ASP A 47 -15.85 6.80 12.30
N ILE A 48 -15.64 6.16 11.14
CA ILE A 48 -14.48 5.30 10.83
C ILE A 48 -13.90 5.69 9.48
N ASN A 49 -12.64 5.31 9.24
CA ASN A 49 -12.02 5.52 7.94
C ASN A 49 -12.30 4.31 7.03
N GLU A 50 -13.13 4.52 6.02
CA GLU A 50 -13.48 3.48 5.04
C GLU A 50 -12.39 3.35 3.95
N ASP A 51 -11.42 4.26 3.94
CA ASP A 51 -10.30 4.24 2.99
C ASP A 51 -9.18 3.32 3.48
N SER A 52 -8.57 2.62 2.53
CA SER A 52 -7.33 1.87 2.73
C SER A 52 -6.26 2.38 1.77
N ALA A 53 -4.99 2.30 2.17
CA ALA A 53 -3.86 2.70 1.33
C ALA A 53 -2.66 1.77 1.51
N GLY A 54 -1.79 1.70 0.50
CA GLY A 54 -0.66 0.79 0.49
C GLY A 54 0.51 1.27 -0.36
N VAL A 55 1.72 0.98 0.11
CA VAL A 55 2.97 1.07 -0.64
C VAL A 55 3.54 -0.34 -0.72
N ILE A 56 3.43 -0.94 -1.90
CA ILE A 56 3.80 -2.33 -2.18
C ILE A 56 5.07 -2.35 -3.04
N ARG A 57 6.06 -3.14 -2.66
CA ARG A 57 7.28 -3.28 -3.48
C ARG A 57 7.09 -4.40 -4.51
N ALA A 58 7.25 -4.08 -5.80
CA ALA A 58 7.05 -5.02 -6.91
C ALA A 58 8.36 -5.49 -7.55
N GLY A 59 9.48 -4.81 -7.26
CA GLY A 59 10.81 -5.12 -7.77
C GLY A 59 11.88 -4.27 -7.09
N SER A 60 13.13 -4.35 -7.57
CA SER A 60 14.24 -3.54 -7.02
C SER A 60 14.03 -2.04 -7.19
N ASP A 61 13.40 -1.64 -8.31
CA ASP A 61 13.17 -0.25 -8.69
C ASP A 61 11.69 0.05 -8.99
N GLU A 62 10.79 -0.82 -8.51
CA GLU A 62 9.37 -0.74 -8.77
C GLU A 62 8.58 -0.69 -7.46
N VAL A 63 7.75 0.35 -7.35
CA VAL A 63 6.82 0.53 -6.24
C VAL A 63 5.41 0.71 -6.79
N ILE A 64 4.44 0.07 -6.15
CA ILE A 64 3.03 0.22 -6.43
C ILE A 64 2.42 1.02 -5.28
N LEU A 65 1.82 2.14 -5.65
CA LEU A 65 1.04 2.97 -4.75
C LEU A 65 -0.43 2.64 -5.00
N VAL A 66 -1.12 2.18 -3.95
CA VAL A 66 -2.52 1.78 -4.04
C VAL A 66 -3.33 2.54 -2.99
N VAL A 67 -4.51 3.00 -3.41
CA VAL A 67 -5.53 3.59 -2.55
C VAL A 67 -6.87 2.98 -2.92
N ALA A 68 -7.69 2.68 -1.93
CA ALA A 68 -9.02 2.12 -2.12
C ALA A 68 -10.01 2.86 -1.20
N ASP A 69 -11.07 3.41 -1.79
CA ASP A 69 -12.20 3.99 -1.07
C ASP A 69 -13.26 2.89 -0.87
N GLY A 70 -13.67 2.69 0.38
CA GLY A 70 -14.66 1.70 0.75
C GLY A 70 -16.06 2.10 0.29
N VAL A 71 -16.70 1.26 -0.53
CA VAL A 71 -18.09 1.47 -0.98
C VAL A 71 -19.03 0.47 -0.32
N GLY A 72 -20.11 0.94 0.30
CA GLY A 72 -21.11 0.08 0.96
C GLY A 72 -21.71 0.71 2.22
N SER A 73 -22.35 -0.11 3.06
CA SER A 73 -22.62 0.29 4.45
C SER A 73 -21.30 0.32 5.22
N SER A 74 -21.19 1.16 6.26
CA SER A 74 -19.88 1.46 6.87
C SER A 74 -19.06 0.25 7.32
N LYS A 75 -19.70 -0.81 7.86
CA LYS A 75 -19.02 -2.06 8.26
C LYS A 75 -18.60 -2.99 7.10
N ALA A 76 -19.11 -2.74 5.91
CA ALA A 76 -18.77 -3.50 4.71
C ALA A 76 -17.80 -2.70 3.82
N ALA A 77 -17.85 -1.37 3.90
CA ALA A 77 -17.00 -0.45 3.15
C ALA A 77 -15.53 -0.55 3.57
N ASP A 78 -15.24 -0.52 4.88
CA ASP A 78 -13.88 -0.68 5.43
C ASP A 78 -13.28 -2.05 5.08
N VAL A 79 -14.07 -3.12 5.18
CA VAL A 79 -13.65 -4.47 4.81
C VAL A 79 -13.37 -4.57 3.31
N ALA A 80 -14.18 -3.93 2.47
CA ALA A 80 -14.01 -3.98 1.02
C ALA A 80 -12.70 -3.31 0.58
N SER A 81 -12.41 -2.09 1.07
CA SER A 81 -11.18 -1.37 0.71
C SER A 81 -9.93 -2.10 1.21
N ARG A 82 -9.98 -2.63 2.43
CA ARG A 82 -8.92 -3.44 3.01
C ARG A 82 -8.65 -4.70 2.19
N LEU A 83 -9.70 -5.46 1.86
CA LEU A 83 -9.57 -6.71 1.12
C LEU A 83 -8.94 -6.47 -0.25
N ALA A 84 -9.34 -5.40 -0.96
CA ALA A 84 -8.75 -5.06 -2.25
C ALA A 84 -7.22 -4.86 -2.15
N ILE A 85 -6.75 -4.14 -1.13
CA ILE A 85 -5.30 -3.91 -0.94
C ILE A 85 -4.58 -5.18 -0.50
N GLU A 86 -5.15 -5.96 0.42
CA GLU A 86 -4.56 -7.24 0.85
C GLU A 86 -4.40 -8.21 -0.32
N ARG A 87 -5.38 -8.27 -1.22
CA ARG A 87 -5.33 -9.14 -2.41
C ARG A 87 -4.35 -8.66 -3.46
N ILE A 88 -4.30 -7.35 -3.74
CA ILE A 88 -3.29 -6.78 -4.64
C ILE A 88 -1.88 -7.05 -4.09
N ALA A 89 -1.65 -6.84 -2.79
CA ALA A 89 -0.36 -7.13 -2.16
C ALA A 89 -0.01 -8.62 -2.27
N ALA A 90 -0.95 -9.52 -2.00
CA ALA A 90 -0.73 -10.96 -2.15
C ALA A 90 -0.34 -11.33 -3.60
N ALA A 91 -1.08 -10.85 -4.59
CA ALA A 91 -0.80 -11.11 -6.01
C ALA A 91 0.58 -10.58 -6.45
N MET A 92 1.10 -9.51 -5.84
CA MET A 92 2.46 -8.99 -6.08
C MET A 92 3.57 -9.85 -5.49
N HIS A 93 3.28 -10.70 -4.50
CA HIS A 93 4.27 -11.58 -3.88
C HIS A 93 4.16 -13.03 -4.38
N GLU A 94 3.11 -13.37 -5.14
CA GLU A 94 2.97 -14.68 -5.77
C GLU A 94 3.93 -14.86 -6.94
N GLU A 95 4.83 -15.83 -6.88
CA GLU A 95 5.74 -16.19 -7.99
C GLU A 95 4.94 -16.64 -9.21
N THR A 96 4.74 -15.72 -10.16
CA THR A 96 4.12 -15.99 -11.45
C THR A 96 5.13 -15.66 -12.54
N VAL A 97 5.56 -16.71 -13.25
CA VAL A 97 6.43 -16.57 -14.42
C VAL A 97 5.60 -15.91 -15.54
N ASP A 98 6.15 -14.86 -16.14
CA ASP A 98 5.60 -14.13 -17.30
C ASP A 98 4.35 -13.25 -17.07
N SER A 99 4.04 -12.85 -15.82
CA SER A 99 2.96 -11.88 -15.56
C SER A 99 3.47 -10.44 -15.48
N THR A 100 2.74 -9.52 -16.08
CA THR A 100 2.98 -8.07 -15.97
C THR A 100 2.40 -7.53 -14.65
N VAL A 101 2.93 -6.41 -14.14
CA VAL A 101 2.37 -5.71 -12.97
C VAL A 101 0.86 -5.48 -13.12
N ARG A 102 0.41 -5.10 -14.32
CA ARG A 102 -1.00 -4.89 -14.62
C ARG A 102 -1.84 -6.16 -14.40
N GLU A 103 -1.39 -7.29 -14.92
CA GLU A 103 -2.10 -8.57 -14.78
C GLU A 103 -2.19 -9.01 -13.33
N ARG A 104 -1.11 -8.81 -12.56
CA ARG A 104 -1.09 -9.14 -11.13
C ARG A 104 -2.03 -8.24 -10.32
N VAL A 105 -2.11 -6.94 -10.64
CA VAL A 105 -3.07 -6.02 -10.00
C VAL A 105 -4.51 -6.44 -10.33
N LEU A 106 -4.79 -6.78 -11.59
CA LEU A 106 -6.12 -7.25 -12.00
C LEU A 106 -6.50 -8.55 -11.30
N SER A 107 -5.57 -9.52 -11.22
CA SER A 107 -5.78 -10.78 -10.51
C SER A 107 -6.15 -10.54 -9.05
N GLY A 108 -5.47 -9.61 -8.37
CA GLY A 108 -5.80 -9.26 -6.99
C GLY A 108 -7.17 -8.57 -6.81
N ILE A 109 -7.76 -8.00 -7.85
CA ILE A 109 -9.09 -7.37 -7.77
C ILE A 109 -10.21 -8.38 -8.10
N GLU A 110 -9.92 -9.37 -8.94
CA GLU A 110 -10.92 -10.30 -9.48
C GLU A 110 -11.13 -11.59 -8.65
N ASP A 111 -10.27 -11.86 -7.65
CA ASP A 111 -10.31 -13.02 -6.73
C ASP A 111 -11.20 -12.85 -5.48
#